data_AF-A0A2S2N807-F1
#
_entry.id   AF-A0A2S2N807-F1
#
_cell.length_a   1.000
_cell.length_b   1.000
_cell.length_c   1.000
_cell.angle_alpha   90.00
_cell.angle_beta   90.00
_cell.angle_gamma   90.00
#
_symmetry.space_group_name_H-M   'P 1'
#
loop_
_entity.id
_entity.type
_entity.pdbx_description
1 polymer ?
#
loop_
_entity_poly.entity_id
_entity_poly.type
_entity_poly.pdbx_seq_one_letter_code
_entity_poly.pdbx_strand_id
1 'polypeptide(L)'
;MLIDKLITKDVQLTACNDDQYFVFEDVLHQIMLCFTRDTDVLSVFNNSTSHPILTSLKGKPPMEAIYPPNGIIPFHGFTMYAAPICYLFNDPVPLYYTFRAFYLRYWFRLHVISSHPQSILGLCILFQRLLQRHETKIWSHFMSHNIHPIRVVFKWLMKGF
;
A
#
# COMPACT_ATOMS: atom_id res chain seq x y z
N MET A 1 -8.41 -15.08 10.31
CA MET A 1 -8.34 -13.78 11.01
C MET A 1 -9.24 -12.75 10.29
N LEU A 2 -9.70 -11.66 10.93
CA LEU A 2 -10.45 -10.60 10.24
C LEU A 2 -9.66 -10.07 9.03
N ILE A 3 -8.34 -9.93 9.20
CA ILE A 3 -7.43 -9.49 8.15
C ILE A 3 -7.46 -10.39 6.92
N ASP A 4 -7.52 -11.71 7.10
CA ASP A 4 -7.57 -12.65 5.97
C ASP A 4 -8.81 -12.41 5.11
N LYS A 5 -9.97 -12.12 5.74
CA LYS A 5 -11.20 -11.78 5.01
C LYS A 5 -11.07 -10.46 4.24
N LEU A 6 -10.34 -9.48 4.80
CA LEU A 6 -10.07 -8.21 4.10
C LEU A 6 -9.15 -8.44 2.90
N ILE A 7 -8.09 -9.23 3.06
CA ILE A 7 -7.19 -9.60 1.97
C ILE A 7 -7.94 -10.36 0.87
N THR A 8 -8.69 -11.40 1.22
CA THR A 8 -9.47 -12.16 0.22
C THR A 8 -10.43 -11.26 -0.56
N LYS A 9 -11.15 -10.38 0.14
CA LYS A 9 -12.02 -9.41 -0.54
C LYS A 9 -11.24 -8.44 -1.43
N ASP A 10 -10.06 -7.99 -1.00
CA ASP A 10 -9.26 -7.07 -1.81
C ASP A 10 -8.77 -7.74 -3.09
N VAL A 11 -8.25 -8.97 -3.01
CA VAL A 11 -7.82 -9.75 -4.18
C VAL A 11 -9.00 -9.94 -5.15
N GLN A 12 -10.17 -10.34 -4.63
CA GLN A 12 -11.39 -10.52 -5.43
C GLN A 12 -11.86 -9.24 -6.12
N LEU A 13 -11.82 -8.11 -5.42
CA LEU A 13 -12.27 -6.83 -5.98
C LEU A 13 -11.25 -6.19 -6.92
N THR A 14 -10.00 -6.67 -6.93
CA THR A 14 -8.91 -6.10 -7.71
C THR A 14 -8.43 -7.09 -8.76
N ALA A 15 -7.47 -7.96 -8.41
CA ALA A 15 -6.84 -8.88 -9.34
C ALA A 15 -7.84 -9.78 -10.09
N CYS A 16 -8.86 -10.33 -9.43
CA CYS A 16 -9.83 -11.21 -10.08
C CYS A 16 -10.72 -10.48 -11.10
N ASN A 17 -10.95 -9.18 -10.90
CA ASN A 17 -11.75 -8.34 -11.79
C ASN A 17 -10.89 -7.57 -12.81
N ASP A 18 -9.60 -7.88 -12.89
CA ASP A 18 -8.63 -7.22 -13.75
C ASP A 18 -8.18 -8.18 -14.85
N ASP A 19 -8.26 -7.73 -16.10
CA ASP A 19 -7.93 -8.53 -17.29
C ASP A 19 -6.43 -8.88 -17.38
N GLN A 20 -5.58 -8.14 -16.68
CA GLN A 20 -4.14 -8.37 -16.64
C GLN A 20 -3.72 -9.24 -15.46
N TYR A 21 -4.44 -9.22 -14.34
CA TYR A 21 -3.96 -9.86 -13.10
C TYR A 21 -4.78 -11.05 -12.61
N PHE A 22 -5.90 -11.40 -13.25
CA PHE A 22 -6.78 -12.48 -12.80
C PHE A 22 -6.06 -13.84 -12.62
N VAL A 23 -5.03 -14.11 -13.42
CA VAL A 23 -4.24 -15.34 -13.37
C VAL A 23 -3.42 -15.50 -12.07
N PHE A 24 -3.20 -14.42 -11.33
CA PHE A 24 -2.37 -14.41 -10.13
C PHE A 24 -3.16 -14.48 -8.83
N GLU A 25 -4.48 -14.69 -8.87
CA GLU A 25 -5.35 -14.71 -7.69
C GLU A 25 -4.77 -15.57 -6.55
N ASP A 26 -4.42 -16.83 -6.84
CA ASP A 26 -3.94 -17.77 -5.82
C ASP A 26 -2.59 -17.34 -5.23
N VAL A 27 -1.67 -16.89 -6.09
CA VAL A 27 -0.35 -16.41 -5.67
C VAL A 27 -0.49 -15.16 -4.82
N LEU A 28 -1.33 -14.21 -5.22
CA LEU A 28 -1.58 -12.99 -4.47
C LEU A 28 -2.16 -13.29 -3.08
N HIS A 29 -3.12 -14.22 -2.98
CA HIS A 29 -3.60 -14.66 -1.67
C HIS A 29 -2.46 -15.18 -0.78
N GLN A 30 -1.58 -16.04 -1.30
CA GLN A 30 -0.45 -16.59 -0.54
C GLN A 30 0.49 -15.49 -0.05
N ILE A 31 0.89 -14.59 -0.95
CA ILE A 31 1.82 -13.49 -0.66
C ILE A 31 1.24 -12.53 0.37
N MET A 32 -0.02 -12.12 0.20
CA MET A 32 -0.65 -11.15 1.09
C MET A 32 -0.95 -11.76 2.48
N LEU A 33 -1.33 -13.03 2.56
CA LEU A 33 -1.50 -13.72 3.83
C LEU A 33 -0.17 -13.89 4.57
N CYS A 34 0.91 -14.22 3.85
CA CYS A 34 2.26 -14.27 4.41
C CYS A 34 2.66 -12.88 4.97
N PHE A 35 2.46 -11.83 4.18
CA PHE A 35 2.79 -10.47 4.57
C PHE A 35 2.10 -10.02 5.86
N THR A 36 0.80 -10.32 6.04
CA THR A 36 0.06 -9.93 7.26
C THR A 36 0.62 -10.56 8.53
N ARG A 37 1.40 -11.64 8.41
CA ARG A 37 1.97 -12.42 9.52
C ARG A 37 3.45 -12.11 9.78
N ASP A 38 4.13 -11.46 8.84
CA ASP A 38 5.57 -11.19 8.94
C ASP A 38 5.86 -10.02 9.89
N THR A 39 6.44 -10.34 11.04
CA THR A 39 6.81 -9.38 12.08
C THR A 39 8.02 -8.54 11.72
N ASP A 40 8.86 -8.94 10.76
CA ASP A 40 10.00 -8.12 10.30
C ASP A 40 9.52 -6.78 9.73
N VAL A 41 8.27 -6.76 9.24
CA VAL A 41 7.62 -5.56 8.70
C VAL A 41 7.39 -4.48 9.76
N LEU A 42 7.32 -4.83 11.05
CA LEU A 42 7.18 -3.87 12.13
C LEU A 42 8.33 -2.84 12.17
N SER A 43 9.48 -3.17 11.58
CA SER A 43 10.61 -2.25 11.43
C SER A 43 10.26 -0.93 10.72
N VAL A 44 9.19 -0.87 9.92
CA VAL A 44 8.75 0.38 9.27
C VAL A 44 8.33 1.44 10.29
N PHE A 45 7.81 1.03 11.46
CA PHE A 45 7.36 1.96 12.49
C PHE A 45 8.52 2.72 13.14
N ASN A 46 9.75 2.18 13.09
CA ASN A 46 10.96 2.90 13.54
C ASN A 46 11.23 4.18 12.72
N ASN A 47 10.65 4.29 11.52
CA ASN A 47 10.81 5.45 10.63
C ASN A 47 9.68 6.48 10.76
N SER A 48 8.75 6.29 11.69
CA SER A 48 7.55 7.12 11.83
C SER A 48 7.19 7.33 13.30
N THR A 49 6.34 8.32 13.57
CA THR A 49 5.69 8.48 14.87
C THR A 49 4.42 7.63 15.00
N SER A 50 4.07 6.85 13.97
CA SER A 50 2.94 5.94 14.00
C SER A 50 3.28 4.69 14.82
N HIS A 51 2.27 4.13 15.47
CA HIS A 51 2.39 2.90 16.25
C HIS A 51 1.46 1.84 15.68
N PRO A 52 1.86 0.55 15.73
CA PRO A 52 0.99 -0.55 15.34
C PRO A 52 -0.22 -0.62 16.27
N ILE A 53 -1.34 -1.15 15.76
CA ILE A 53 -2.55 -1.32 16.58
C ILE A 53 -2.32 -2.43 17.60
N LEU A 54 -2.56 -2.09 18.86
CA LEU A 54 -2.55 -3.02 19.98
C LEU A 54 -3.97 -3.50 20.25
N THR A 55 -4.15 -4.81 20.37
CA THR A 55 -5.43 -5.45 20.67
C THR A 55 -5.33 -6.23 21.97
N SER A 56 -6.40 -6.15 22.77
CA SER A 56 -6.53 -6.94 23.98
C SER A 56 -7.04 -8.34 23.63
N LEU A 57 -6.28 -9.37 24.03
CA LEU A 57 -6.74 -10.75 23.90
C LEU A 57 -7.86 -10.99 24.93
N LYS A 58 -9.09 -11.24 24.44
CA LYS A 58 -10.22 -11.61 25.31
C LYS A 58 -9.84 -12.81 26.19
N GLY A 59 -9.86 -12.62 27.51
CA GLY A 59 -9.77 -13.71 28.49
C GLY A 59 -8.45 -13.84 29.27
N LYS A 60 -7.46 -12.96 29.08
CA LYS A 60 -6.27 -12.88 29.95
C LYS A 60 -5.92 -11.41 30.28
N PRO A 61 -5.38 -11.10 31.49
CA PRO A 61 -4.87 -9.77 31.83
C PRO A 61 -3.73 -9.33 30.87
N PRO A 62 -3.38 -8.04 30.79
CA PRO A 62 -3.20 -7.29 29.54
C PRO A 62 -1.93 -7.71 28.80
N MET A 63 -2.02 -8.76 28.00
CA MET A 63 -1.03 -9.02 26.96
C MET A 63 -1.54 -8.33 25.70
N GLU A 64 -1.14 -7.07 25.54
CA GLU A 64 -1.38 -6.30 24.32
C GLU A 64 -0.65 -6.99 23.17
N ALA A 65 -1.42 -7.46 22.18
CA ALA A 65 -0.88 -8.09 20.99
C ALA A 65 -1.06 -7.16 19.79
N ILE A 66 0.00 -6.99 19.01
CA ILE A 66 -0.05 -6.25 17.75
C ILE A 66 -0.96 -6.99 16.76
N TYR A 67 -1.91 -6.27 16.16
CA TYR A 67 -2.85 -6.83 15.19
C TYR A 67 -3.04 -5.92 13.97
N PRO A 68 -2.85 -6.44 12.73
CA PRO A 68 -2.31 -7.77 12.40
C PRO A 68 -0.87 -7.95 12.90
N PRO A 69 -0.29 -9.16 12.88
CA PRO A 69 1.07 -9.38 13.38
C PRO A 69 2.15 -8.46 12.77
N ASN A 70 1.99 -8.07 11.51
CA ASN A 70 2.88 -7.11 10.83
C ASN A 70 2.59 -5.62 11.14
N GLY A 71 1.52 -5.32 11.88
CA GLY A 71 1.07 -3.99 12.27
C GLY A 71 0.37 -3.17 11.17
N ILE A 72 0.25 -3.70 9.94
CA ILE A 72 -0.27 -2.97 8.77
C ILE A 72 -1.72 -3.35 8.50
N ILE A 73 -2.62 -2.36 8.48
CA ILE A 73 -4.00 -2.56 8.03
C ILE A 73 -4.05 -2.39 6.50
N PRO A 74 -4.45 -3.42 5.74
CA PRO A 74 -4.64 -3.32 4.30
C PRO A 74 -5.84 -2.41 4.00
N PHE A 75 -5.73 -1.66 2.90
CA PHE A 75 -6.79 -0.86 2.31
C PHE A 75 -7.16 -1.42 0.93
N HIS A 76 -8.21 -0.89 0.33
CA HIS A 76 -8.63 -1.34 -0.99
C HIS A 76 -7.60 -1.00 -2.09
N GLY A 77 -7.12 -2.01 -2.80
CA GLY A 77 -6.03 -1.92 -3.78
C GLY A 77 -4.65 -2.19 -3.20
N PHE A 78 -4.54 -2.63 -1.94
CA PHE A 78 -3.25 -2.95 -1.34
C PHE A 78 -2.55 -4.10 -2.06
N THR A 79 -3.33 -5.09 -2.51
CA THR A 79 -2.83 -6.25 -3.27
C THR A 79 -2.17 -5.85 -4.59
N MET A 80 -2.56 -4.72 -5.17
CA MET A 80 -2.05 -4.26 -6.48
C MET A 80 -0.55 -3.96 -6.48
N TYR A 81 0.07 -3.79 -5.31
CA TYR A 81 1.53 -3.70 -5.21
C TYR A 81 2.24 -5.01 -5.56
N ALA A 82 1.65 -6.15 -5.21
CA ALA A 82 2.25 -7.46 -5.47
C ALA A 82 1.95 -7.95 -6.89
N ALA A 83 0.82 -7.54 -7.48
CA ALA A 83 0.36 -7.97 -8.79
C ALA A 83 1.42 -7.86 -9.92
N PRO A 84 2.11 -6.72 -10.12
CA PRO A 84 3.14 -6.63 -11.15
C PRO A 84 4.38 -7.49 -10.84
N ILE A 85 4.67 -7.78 -9.57
CA ILE A 85 5.80 -8.63 -9.18
C ILE A 85 5.54 -10.10 -9.56
N CYS A 86 4.28 -10.53 -9.61
CA CYS A 86 3.91 -11.88 -10.06
C CYS A 86 4.36 -12.18 -11.50
N TYR A 87 4.50 -11.17 -12.35
CA TYR A 87 5.06 -11.35 -13.70
C TYR A 87 6.58 -11.61 -13.71
N LEU A 88 7.29 -11.23 -12.64
CA LEU A 88 8.74 -11.34 -12.56
C LEU A 88 9.21 -12.65 -11.92
N PHE A 89 8.36 -13.28 -11.11
CA PHE A 89 8.73 -14.45 -10.32
C PHE A 89 7.65 -15.53 -10.40
N ASN A 90 8.06 -16.73 -10.85
CA ASN A 90 7.20 -17.92 -10.81
C ASN A 90 7.17 -18.57 -9.42
N ASP A 91 8.27 -18.45 -8.66
CA ASP A 91 8.36 -19.01 -7.30
C ASP A 91 7.86 -17.99 -6.26
N PRO A 92 6.95 -18.38 -5.35
CA PRO A 92 6.36 -17.46 -4.39
C PRO A 92 7.35 -16.93 -3.34
N VAL A 93 8.46 -17.63 -3.07
CA VAL A 93 9.44 -17.21 -2.05
C VAL A 93 10.21 -15.96 -2.47
N PRO A 94 10.92 -15.90 -3.63
CA PRO A 94 11.60 -14.69 -4.07
C PRO A 94 10.62 -13.56 -4.41
N LEU A 95 9.41 -13.90 -4.87
CA LEU A 95 8.32 -12.94 -5.03
C LEU A 95 8.02 -12.23 -3.70
N TYR A 96 7.76 -13.02 -2.64
CA TYR A 96 7.47 -12.49 -1.31
C TYR A 96 8.57 -11.59 -0.79
N TYR A 97 9.83 -12.05 -0.83
CA TYR A 97 10.93 -11.26 -0.29
C TYR A 97 11.21 -10.00 -1.11
N THR A 98 10.95 -10.03 -2.42
CA THR A 98 11.02 -8.84 -3.27
C THR A 98 9.90 -7.86 -2.91
N PHE A 99 8.66 -8.33 -2.83
CA PHE A 99 7.52 -7.53 -2.38
C PHE A 99 7.80 -6.86 -1.02
N ARG A 100 8.28 -7.64 -0.04
CA ARG A 100 8.66 -7.15 1.28
C ARG A 100 9.72 -6.07 1.18
N ALA A 101 10.78 -6.27 0.41
CA ALA A 101 11.84 -5.27 0.24
C ALA A 101 11.32 -3.95 -0.35
N PHE A 102 10.45 -4.01 -1.36
CA PHE A 102 9.80 -2.81 -1.91
C PHE A 102 8.91 -2.12 -0.87
N TYR A 103 8.14 -2.89 -0.10
CA TYR A 103 7.28 -2.36 0.93
C TYR A 103 8.06 -1.61 2.01
N LEU A 104 9.09 -2.25 2.58
CA LEU A 104 9.92 -1.68 3.65
C LEU A 104 10.70 -0.44 3.22
N ARG A 105 11.03 -0.33 1.93
CA ARG A 105 11.82 0.78 1.41
C ARG A 105 10.97 1.96 0.95
N TYR A 106 9.87 1.69 0.25
CA TYR A 106 9.10 2.68 -0.49
C TYR A 106 7.62 2.72 -0.10
N TRP A 107 6.88 1.61 -0.26
CA TRP A 107 5.42 1.66 -0.22
C TRP A 107 4.83 1.97 1.15
N PHE A 108 5.49 1.63 2.25
CA PHE A 108 5.01 2.02 3.59
C PHE A 108 4.85 3.56 3.71
N ARG A 109 5.69 4.33 3.00
CA ARG A 109 5.66 5.81 3.01
C ARG A 109 4.45 6.39 2.27
N LEU A 110 3.77 5.59 1.45
CA LEU A 110 2.59 6.02 0.68
C LEU A 110 1.32 6.06 1.53
N HIS A 111 1.33 5.49 2.74
CA HIS A 111 0.17 5.42 3.63
C HIS A 111 0.43 6.00 5.02
N VAL A 112 1.59 6.64 5.19
CA VAL A 112 1.96 7.32 6.43
C VAL A 112 2.12 8.80 6.14
N ILE A 113 1.49 9.62 6.99
CA ILE A 113 1.70 11.07 6.97
C ILE A 113 3.08 11.35 7.54
N SER A 114 3.98 11.87 6.71
CA SER A 114 5.37 12.16 7.08
C SER A 114 5.90 13.33 6.27
N SER A 115 6.83 14.09 6.84
CA SER A 115 7.58 15.16 6.16
C SER A 115 8.67 14.62 5.22
N HIS A 116 8.87 13.30 5.16
CA HIS A 116 9.84 12.69 4.26
C HIS A 116 9.53 13.04 2.78
N PRO A 117 10.51 13.43 1.95
CA PRO A 117 10.27 13.83 0.56
C PRO A 117 9.61 12.75 -0.32
N GLN A 118 9.82 11.48 0.03
CA GLN A 118 9.22 10.31 -0.66
C GLN A 118 7.92 9.82 -0.01
N SER A 119 7.35 10.55 0.96
CA SER A 119 6.02 10.24 1.50
C SER A 119 4.93 10.59 0.49
N ILE A 120 3.70 10.13 0.72
CA ILE A 120 2.55 10.52 -0.10
C ILE A 120 2.38 12.04 -0.20
N LEU A 121 2.64 12.79 0.89
CA LEU A 121 2.59 14.25 0.87
C LEU A 121 3.71 14.84 0.02
N GLY A 122 4.94 14.33 0.16
CA GLY A 122 6.08 14.74 -0.67
C GLY A 122 5.82 14.52 -2.15
N LEU A 123 5.25 13.37 -2.52
CA LEU A 123 4.87 13.06 -3.89
C LEU A 123 3.72 13.95 -4.41
N CYS A 124 2.73 14.29 -3.59
CA CYS A 124 1.68 15.22 -3.98
C CYS A 124 2.24 16.62 -4.29
N ILE A 125 3.18 17.10 -3.47
CA ILE A 125 3.84 18.40 -3.70
C ILE A 125 4.70 18.34 -4.96
N LEU A 126 5.47 17.27 -5.14
CA LEU A 126 6.29 17.06 -6.33
C LEU A 126 5.44 17.05 -7.60
N PHE A 127 4.35 16.29 -7.62
CA PHE A 127 3.42 16.25 -8.74
C PHE A 127 2.89 17.63 -9.09
N GLN A 128 2.41 18.39 -8.11
CA GLN A 128 1.90 19.75 -8.35
C GLN A 128 2.96 20.67 -8.95
N ARG A 129 4.19 20.64 -8.41
CA ARG A 129 5.30 21.45 -8.91
C ARG A 129 5.66 21.08 -10.34
N LEU A 130 5.71 19.79 -10.67
CA LEU A 130 6.00 19.31 -12.02
C LEU A 130 4.89 19.73 -12.99
N LEU A 131 3.63 19.55 -12.60
CA LEU A 131 2.47 19.94 -13.43
C LEU A 131 2.46 21.45 -13.71
N GLN A 132 2.68 22.27 -12.67
CA GLN A 132 2.74 23.72 -12.82
C GLN A 132 3.92 24.18 -13.68
N ARG A 133 5.08 23.51 -13.58
CA ARG A 133 6.30 23.90 -14.29
C ARG A 133 6.30 23.47 -15.76
N HIS A 134 5.83 22.26 -16.05
CA HIS A 134 5.98 21.64 -17.37
C HIS A 134 4.68 21.63 -18.17
N GLU A 135 3.51 21.61 -17.52
CA GLU A 135 2.21 21.48 -18.16
C GLU A 135 1.27 22.64 -17.78
N THR A 136 1.74 23.87 -18.01
CA THR A 136 1.05 25.10 -17.62
C THR A 136 -0.37 25.22 -18.20
N LYS A 137 -0.62 24.67 -19.40
CA LYS A 137 -1.96 24.64 -20.02
C LYS A 137 -2.92 23.78 -19.21
N ILE A 138 -2.49 22.57 -18.83
CA ILE A 138 -3.29 21.65 -18.02
C ILE A 138 -3.51 22.22 -16.63
N TRP A 139 -2.47 22.81 -16.02
CA TRP A 139 -2.58 23.50 -14.73
C TRP A 139 -3.64 24.60 -14.77
N SER A 140 -3.56 25.51 -15.75
CA SER A 140 -4.52 26.61 -15.91
C SER A 140 -5.94 26.10 -16.13
N HIS A 141 -6.11 25.02 -16.89
CA HIS A 141 -7.41 24.38 -17.10
C HIS A 141 -7.99 23.81 -15.80
N PHE A 142 -7.19 23.14 -14.98
CA PHE A 142 -7.62 22.66 -13.67
C PHE A 142 -8.04 23.83 -12.76
N MET A 143 -7.22 24.89 -12.71
CA MET A 143 -7.52 26.06 -11.88
C MET A 143 -8.77 26.79 -12.33
N SER A 144 -9.00 26.94 -13.64
CA SER A 144 -10.20 27.62 -14.17
C SER A 144 -11.50 26.88 -13.84
N HIS A 145 -11.44 25.57 -13.63
CA HIS A 145 -12.59 24.73 -13.26
C HIS A 145 -12.65 24.46 -11.75
N ASN A 146 -11.79 25.08 -10.94
CA ASN A 146 -11.68 24.86 -9.50
C ASN A 146 -11.45 23.37 -9.13
N ILE A 147 -10.69 22.66 -9.98
CA ILE A 147 -10.32 21.26 -9.77
C ILE A 147 -8.90 21.22 -9.23
N HIS A 148 -8.72 20.63 -8.05
CA HIS A 148 -7.39 20.43 -7.50
C HIS A 148 -6.73 19.20 -8.17
N PRO A 149 -5.59 19.34 -8.89
CA PRO A 149 -5.01 18.25 -9.70
C PRO A 149 -4.77 16.95 -8.92
N ILE A 150 -4.36 17.07 -7.64
CA ILE A 150 -4.19 15.90 -6.77
C ILE A 150 -5.46 15.07 -6.62
N ARG A 151 -6.67 15.66 -6.61
CA ARG A 151 -7.91 14.88 -6.52
C ARG A 151 -8.07 13.87 -7.66
N VAL A 152 -7.50 14.17 -8.83
CA VAL A 152 -7.54 13.31 -10.01
C VAL A 152 -6.55 12.16 -9.86
N VAL A 153 -5.31 12.45 -9.43
CA VAL A 153 -4.20 11.50 -9.46
C VAL A 153 -3.91 10.80 -8.12
N PHE A 154 -4.56 11.20 -7.02
CA PHE A 154 -4.21 10.71 -5.68
C PHE A 154 -4.28 9.19 -5.56
N LYS A 155 -5.27 8.57 -6.21
CA LYS A 155 -5.40 7.10 -6.22
C LYS A 155 -4.20 6.43 -6.89
N TRP A 156 -3.69 6.99 -7.99
CA TRP A 156 -2.50 6.48 -8.68
C TRP A 156 -1.25 6.67 -7.83
N LEU A 157 -1.08 7.85 -7.23
CA LEU A 157 0.06 8.10 -6.33
C LEU A 157 0.06 7.16 -5.12
N MET A 158 -1.11 6.90 -4.53
CA MET A 158 -1.20 5.95 -3.44
C MET A 158 -0.99 4.51 -3.93
N LYS A 159 -1.58 4.06 -5.04
CA LYS A 159 -1.50 2.66 -5.47
C LYS A 159 -0.25 2.30 -6.26
N GLY A 160 0.62 3.27 -6.57
CA GLY A 160 1.81 3.04 -7.38
C GLY A 160 1.49 2.88 -8.88
N PHE A 161 0.54 3.68 -9.37
CA PHE A 161 -0.12 3.67 -10.69
C PHE A 161 -1.23 2.63 -10.79
#